data_AF-A0A6I3N239-F1
#
_entry.id   AF-A0A6I3N239-F1
#
_cell.length_a   1.000
_cell.length_b   1.000
_cell.length_c   1.000
_cell.angle_alpha   90.00
_cell.angle_beta   90.00
_cell.angle_gamma   90.00
#
_symmetry.space_group_name_H-M   'P 1'
#
loop_
_entity.id
_entity.type
_entity.pdbx_description
1 polymer ?
#
loop_
_entity_poly.entity_id
_entity_poly.type
_entity_poly.pdbx_seq_one_letter_code
_entity_poly.pdbx_strand_id
1 'polypeptide(L)'
;MKKIVFSYLLICLGLLSCSKNSDADFQIASPFKAMKDNNAWLSTSSWANFSKKDGTFTITGNKHGQIYYDDEQVSLTFKSSSVQSSGDVKDFSSDWKYIVGGDAVADSYTIDPSFDNQLKITKIDAENKTITGTFVVRMVRDARQSSKGETLLFKSGQFNLSYRVVD
;
A
#
# COMPACT_ATOMS: atom_id res chain seq x y z
N MET A 1 -78.72 -6.38 9.06
CA MET A 1 -77.57 -6.14 8.18
C MET A 1 -76.33 -6.74 8.82
N LYS A 2 -75.60 -7.58 8.08
CA LYS A 2 -74.54 -8.47 8.59
C LYS A 2 -73.26 -7.71 8.92
N LYS A 3 -72.68 -8.00 10.09
CA LYS A 3 -71.36 -7.54 10.54
C LYS A 3 -70.29 -8.37 9.84
N ILE A 4 -69.30 -7.73 9.22
CA ILE A 4 -68.11 -8.39 8.68
C ILE A 4 -66.93 -7.98 9.56
N VAL A 5 -66.42 -8.98 10.28
CA VAL A 5 -65.17 -8.95 11.04
C VAL A 5 -64.05 -9.31 10.07
N PHE A 6 -63.04 -8.45 9.93
CA PHE A 6 -61.78 -8.80 9.27
C PHE A 6 -60.63 -8.61 10.27
N SER A 7 -60.37 -9.67 11.01
CA SER A 7 -59.07 -9.92 11.66
C SER A 7 -58.20 -10.68 10.67
N TYR A 8 -57.13 -10.06 10.18
CA TYR A 8 -55.90 -10.80 9.84
C TYR A 8 -54.69 -9.93 10.16
N LEU A 9 -54.24 -10.14 11.39
CA LEU A 9 -52.88 -9.94 11.88
C LEU A 9 -51.90 -10.67 10.94
N LEU A 10 -51.13 -9.95 10.13
CA LEU A 10 -49.96 -10.49 9.46
C LEU A 10 -48.71 -9.80 10.00
N ILE A 11 -48.10 -10.48 10.97
CA ILE A 11 -46.80 -10.20 11.54
C ILE A 11 -45.75 -10.61 10.49
N CYS A 12 -45.13 -9.63 9.83
CA CYS A 12 -43.87 -9.85 9.11
C CYS A 12 -42.72 -9.49 10.06
N LEU A 13 -42.27 -10.51 10.78
CA LEU A 13 -41.04 -10.56 11.55
C LEU A 13 -39.82 -10.31 10.65
N GLY A 14 -38.97 -9.39 11.08
CA GLY A 14 -37.52 -9.62 11.15
C GLY A 14 -36.76 -9.73 9.83
N LEU A 15 -36.49 -8.60 9.19
CA LEU A 15 -35.22 -8.42 8.48
C LEU A 15 -34.29 -7.61 9.38
N LEU A 16 -33.72 -8.29 10.39
CA LEU A 16 -32.44 -7.88 10.96
C LEU A 16 -31.41 -8.09 9.85
N SER A 17 -31.28 -7.10 8.97
CA SER A 17 -30.10 -6.97 8.11
C SER A 17 -28.94 -6.65 9.03
N CYS A 18 -28.33 -7.70 9.53
CA CYS A 18 -27.02 -7.65 10.14
C CYS A 18 -26.07 -7.29 9.00
N SER A 19 -25.84 -5.99 8.78
CA SER A 19 -24.70 -5.52 7.98
C SER A 19 -23.44 -5.83 8.80
N LYS A 20 -23.06 -7.10 8.83
CA LYS A 20 -21.70 -7.48 9.13
C LYS A 20 -20.90 -6.83 8.01
N ASN A 21 -20.19 -5.75 8.34
CA ASN A 21 -19.08 -5.28 7.54
C ASN A 21 -18.15 -6.47 7.38
N SER A 22 -18.37 -7.26 6.33
CA SER A 22 -17.35 -8.13 5.79
C SER A 22 -16.36 -7.15 5.20
N ASP A 23 -15.40 -6.73 6.02
CA ASP A 23 -14.09 -6.33 5.52
C ASP A 23 -13.70 -7.44 4.57
N ALA A 24 -13.83 -7.13 3.27
CA ALA A 24 -13.68 -8.10 2.22
C ALA A 24 -12.31 -8.75 2.41
N ASP A 25 -12.39 -10.06 2.55
CA ASP A 25 -11.27 -10.96 2.74
C ASP A 25 -10.19 -10.62 1.71
N PHE A 26 -9.01 -10.19 2.18
CA PHE A 26 -7.84 -9.77 1.38
C PHE A 26 -7.27 -10.97 0.61
N GLN A 27 -8.03 -11.53 -0.34
CA GLN A 27 -7.78 -12.85 -0.94
C GLN A 27 -6.89 -12.87 -2.19
N ILE A 28 -6.22 -11.76 -2.52
CA ILE A 28 -4.99 -11.84 -3.31
C ILE A 28 -3.86 -11.57 -2.33
N ALA A 29 -3.12 -12.61 -1.96
CA ALA A 29 -1.94 -12.52 -1.12
C ALA A 29 -0.81 -11.81 -1.88
N SER A 30 -1.01 -10.53 -2.21
CA SER A 30 0.02 -9.71 -2.79
C SER A 30 1.20 -9.65 -1.82
N PRO A 31 2.43 -9.97 -2.26
CA PRO A 31 3.60 -9.92 -1.41
C PRO A 31 4.04 -8.49 -1.12
N PHE A 32 3.35 -7.48 -1.68
CA PHE A 32 3.45 -6.08 -1.31
C PHE A 32 2.03 -5.46 -1.24
N LYS A 33 1.61 -4.97 -0.08
CA LYS A 33 0.25 -4.42 0.12
C LYS A 33 0.24 -3.29 1.14
N ALA A 34 -0.75 -2.42 1.06
CA ALA A 34 -0.97 -1.32 2.00
C ALA A 34 -2.42 -0.83 1.94
N MET A 35 -2.76 0.15 2.78
CA MET A 35 -3.97 0.96 2.68
C MET A 35 -3.58 2.35 2.19
N LYS A 36 -4.00 2.73 0.98
CA LYS A 36 -3.82 4.07 0.40
C LYS A 36 -5.06 4.90 0.68
N ASP A 37 -4.96 5.92 1.53
CA ASP A 37 -6.08 6.80 1.93
C ASP A 37 -7.34 6.03 2.35
N ASN A 38 -7.14 4.98 3.16
CA ASN A 38 -8.18 4.04 3.63
C ASN A 38 -8.75 3.07 2.58
N ASN A 39 -8.23 3.05 1.36
CA ASN A 39 -8.57 2.06 0.36
C ASN A 39 -7.50 0.98 0.27
N ALA A 40 -7.90 -0.27 0.08
CA ALA A 40 -6.96 -1.37 -0.12
C ALA A 40 -6.10 -1.11 -1.37
N TRP A 41 -4.78 -1.15 -1.19
CA TRP A 41 -3.82 -1.04 -2.26
C TRP A 41 -3.01 -2.33 -2.32
N LEU A 42 -3.33 -3.15 -3.32
CA LEU A 42 -2.68 -4.43 -3.57
C LEU A 42 -1.81 -4.29 -4.81
N SER A 43 -0.51 -4.54 -4.67
CA SER A 43 0.36 -4.57 -5.84
C SER A 43 -0.04 -5.73 -6.76
N THR A 44 -0.05 -5.50 -8.07
CA THR A 44 -0.15 -6.56 -9.08
C THR A 44 1.22 -7.15 -9.39
N SER A 45 2.29 -6.39 -9.19
CA SER A 45 3.67 -6.87 -9.24
C SER A 45 4.53 -6.15 -8.22
N SER A 46 5.61 -6.78 -7.76
CA SER A 46 6.56 -6.16 -6.86
C SER A 46 7.93 -6.79 -7.01
N TRP A 47 8.96 -6.03 -6.65
CA TRP A 47 10.34 -6.48 -6.71
C TRP A 47 11.18 -5.75 -5.67
N ALA A 48 12.32 -6.36 -5.33
CA ALA A 48 13.34 -5.72 -4.50
C ALA A 48 14.72 -5.93 -5.12
N ASN A 49 15.59 -4.93 -4.98
CA ASN A 49 16.98 -5.00 -5.36
C ASN A 49 17.86 -4.57 -4.18
N PHE A 50 19.02 -5.20 -4.05
CA PHE A 50 20.10 -4.80 -3.16
C PHE A 50 21.33 -4.44 -3.99
N SER A 51 21.73 -3.18 -3.95
CA SER A 51 22.94 -2.68 -4.59
C SER A 51 24.14 -2.88 -3.66
N LYS A 52 25.12 -3.69 -4.10
CA LYS A 52 26.36 -3.89 -3.33
C LYS A 52 27.23 -2.65 -3.29
N LYS A 53 27.21 -1.84 -4.35
CA LYS A 53 28.07 -0.67 -4.52
C LYS A 53 27.90 0.36 -3.40
N ASP A 54 26.66 0.58 -3.00
CA ASP A 54 26.30 1.59 -2.00
C ASP A 54 25.53 1.03 -0.79
N GLY A 55 25.29 -0.29 -0.78
CA GLY A 55 24.56 -0.98 0.29
C GLY A 55 23.08 -0.64 0.33
N THR A 56 22.49 -0.22 -0.79
CA THR A 56 21.11 0.28 -0.85
C THR A 56 20.12 -0.82 -1.22
N PHE A 57 19.03 -0.92 -0.46
CA PHE A 57 17.83 -1.65 -0.85
C PHE A 57 16.85 -0.70 -1.54
N THR A 58 16.26 -1.17 -2.65
CA THR A 58 15.10 -0.55 -3.30
C THR A 58 13.99 -1.59 -3.39
N ILE A 59 12.83 -1.27 -2.82
CA ILE A 59 11.65 -2.13 -2.77
C ILE A 59 10.53 -1.41 -3.50
N THR A 60 9.92 -2.05 -4.47
CA THR A 60 8.89 -1.43 -5.31
C THR A 60 7.67 -2.32 -5.40
N GLY A 61 6.50 -1.74 -5.16
CA GLY A 61 5.21 -2.31 -5.53
C GLY A 61 4.62 -1.54 -6.71
N ASN A 62 4.06 -2.24 -7.69
CA ASN A 62 3.28 -1.66 -8.78
C ASN A 62 1.86 -2.22 -8.74
N LYS A 63 0.88 -1.37 -9.01
CA LYS A 63 -0.52 -1.75 -9.21
C LYS A 63 -0.94 -1.29 -10.60
N HIS A 64 -1.16 -2.27 -11.47
CA HIS A 64 -1.69 -2.06 -12.81
C HIS A 64 -3.18 -1.74 -12.72
N GLY A 65 -3.58 -0.62 -13.30
CA GLY A 65 -4.98 -0.32 -13.54
C GLY A 65 -5.51 -1.06 -14.76
N GLN A 66 -6.79 -0.84 -15.07
CA GLN A 66 -7.46 -1.54 -16.17
C GLN A 66 -7.50 -0.70 -17.46
N ILE A 67 -7.08 0.57 -17.43
CA ILE A 67 -7.41 1.54 -18.48
C ILE A 67 -6.13 2.23 -18.96
N TYR A 68 -5.79 2.07 -20.25
CA TYR A 68 -4.69 2.78 -20.93
C TYR A 68 -3.27 2.55 -20.37
N TYR A 69 -2.97 1.35 -19.88
CA TYR A 69 -1.66 1.03 -19.31
C TYR A 69 -1.30 1.99 -18.18
N ASP A 70 -2.27 2.27 -17.30
CA ASP A 70 -2.03 3.08 -16.13
C ASP A 70 -1.43 2.23 -15.00
N ASP A 71 -0.37 2.75 -14.38
CA ASP A 71 0.34 2.08 -13.30
C ASP A 71 0.50 3.03 -12.12
N GLU A 72 0.15 2.54 -10.93
CA GLU A 72 0.57 3.16 -9.68
C GLU A 72 1.83 2.45 -9.18
N GLN A 73 2.89 3.19 -8.92
CA GLN A 73 4.14 2.66 -8.36
C GLN A 73 4.40 3.28 -6.99
N VAL A 74 4.74 2.47 -5.99
CA VAL A 74 5.29 2.94 -4.72
C VAL A 74 6.67 2.32 -4.53
N SER A 75 7.65 3.14 -4.17
CA SER A 75 9.03 2.71 -3.96
C SER A 75 9.52 3.13 -2.59
N LEU A 76 10.26 2.25 -1.93
CA LEU A 76 10.94 2.46 -0.64
C LEU A 76 12.43 2.23 -0.86
N THR A 77 13.27 3.18 -0.49
CA THR A 77 14.73 3.08 -0.66
C THR A 77 15.44 3.40 0.65
N PHE A 78 16.39 2.55 1.05
CA PHE A 78 17.16 2.73 2.28
C PHE A 78 18.50 2.02 2.21
N LYS A 79 19.46 2.42 3.02
CA LYS A 79 20.73 1.70 3.17
C LYS A 79 20.60 0.57 4.19
N SER A 80 21.23 -0.56 3.93
CA SER A 80 21.27 -1.69 4.88
C SER A 80 21.87 -1.27 6.23
N SER A 81 22.84 -0.35 6.22
CA SER A 81 23.44 0.24 7.43
C SER A 81 22.48 1.14 8.23
N SER A 82 21.37 1.57 7.63
CA SER A 82 20.35 2.38 8.31
C SER A 82 19.34 1.55 9.09
N VAL A 83 19.39 0.21 8.98
CA VAL A 83 18.55 -0.72 9.74
C VAL A 83 19.13 -0.87 11.15
N GLN A 84 18.38 -0.44 12.16
CA GLN A 84 18.77 -0.55 13.56
C GLN A 84 18.55 -1.97 14.09
N SER A 85 19.10 -2.28 15.27
CA SER A 85 18.89 -3.59 15.91
C SER A 85 17.43 -3.90 16.23
N SER A 86 16.57 -2.87 16.38
CA SER A 86 15.11 -3.01 16.53
C SER A 86 14.38 -3.35 15.22
N GLY A 87 15.09 -3.29 14.09
CA GLY A 87 14.54 -3.37 12.73
C GLY A 87 14.07 -2.02 12.17
N ASP A 88 14.00 -0.98 12.98
CA ASP A 88 13.57 0.35 12.51
C ASP A 88 14.62 0.94 11.57
N VAL A 89 14.17 1.59 10.49
CA VAL A 89 15.04 2.22 9.49
C VAL A 89 15.03 3.72 9.68
N LYS A 90 16.15 4.27 10.15
CA LYS A 90 16.26 5.69 10.50
C LYS A 90 16.18 6.60 9.27
N ASP A 91 16.88 6.23 8.21
CA ASP A 91 17.04 7.04 7.01
C ASP A 91 16.55 6.23 5.81
N PHE A 92 15.36 6.58 5.32
CA PHE A 92 14.78 6.01 4.11
C PHE A 92 14.06 7.09 3.31
N SER A 93 13.90 6.84 2.01
CA SER A 93 13.08 7.65 1.12
C SER A 93 11.94 6.83 0.55
N SER A 94 10.89 7.53 0.14
CA SER A 94 9.79 6.91 -0.59
C SER A 94 9.23 7.86 -1.63
N ASP A 95 8.81 7.29 -2.75
CA ASP A 95 8.09 7.99 -3.80
C ASP A 95 6.89 7.15 -4.26
N TRP A 96 5.87 7.86 -4.71
CA TRP A 96 4.75 7.28 -5.43
C TRP A 96 4.59 7.97 -6.77
N LYS A 97 4.29 7.21 -7.81
CA LYS A 97 4.07 7.72 -9.16
C LYS A 97 2.80 7.13 -9.76
N TYR A 98 2.07 7.97 -10.49
CA TYR A 98 1.06 7.53 -11.43
C TYR A 98 1.61 7.67 -12.84
N ILE A 99 1.66 6.56 -13.55
CA ILE A 99 2.22 6.44 -14.90
C ILE A 99 1.05 6.12 -15.83
N VAL A 100 0.99 6.77 -16.99
CA VAL A 100 -0.05 6.58 -18.01
C VAL A 100 0.64 6.29 -19.34
N GLY A 101 0.08 5.36 -20.12
CA GLY A 101 0.65 5.00 -21.42
C GLY A 101 2.00 4.29 -21.35
N GLY A 102 2.41 3.82 -20.16
CA GLY A 102 3.65 3.08 -19.91
C GLY A 102 4.90 3.92 -19.65
N ASP A 103 4.93 5.20 -20.04
CA ASP A 103 6.14 6.04 -19.91
C ASP A 103 5.89 7.46 -19.36
N ALA A 104 4.65 7.95 -19.39
CA ALA A 104 4.33 9.31 -18.94
C ALA A 104 3.98 9.33 -17.44
N VAL A 105 4.81 9.99 -16.63
CA VAL A 105 4.49 10.25 -15.22
C VAL A 105 3.46 11.38 -15.15
N ALA A 106 2.19 11.01 -14.93
CA ALA A 106 1.08 11.93 -14.80
C ALA A 106 0.98 12.55 -13.40
N ASP A 107 1.42 11.82 -12.37
CA ASP A 107 1.44 12.30 -10.99
C ASP A 107 2.60 11.70 -10.20
N SER A 108 3.08 12.43 -9.19
CA SER A 108 4.26 12.07 -8.40
C SER A 108 4.21 12.70 -7.02
N TYR A 109 4.54 11.90 -6.03
CA TYR A 109 4.58 12.27 -4.63
C TYR A 109 5.90 11.79 -4.03
N THR A 110 6.42 12.54 -3.08
CA THR A 110 7.63 12.20 -2.32
C THR A 110 7.31 12.18 -0.84
N ILE A 111 8.09 11.41 -0.08
CA ILE A 111 7.96 11.31 1.38
C ILE A 111 7.84 12.70 2.04
N ASP A 112 6.87 12.84 2.94
CA ASP A 112 6.65 14.08 3.69
C ASP A 112 7.56 14.09 4.93
N PRO A 113 8.60 14.94 4.99
CA PRO A 113 9.53 14.95 6.11
C PRO A 113 8.91 15.42 7.43
N SER A 114 7.71 16.02 7.40
CA SER A 114 7.00 16.48 8.60
C SER A 114 6.14 15.40 9.26
N PHE A 115 5.99 14.25 8.61
CA PHE A 115 5.25 13.11 9.17
C PHE A 115 6.19 12.14 9.88
N ASP A 116 5.67 11.45 10.89
CA ASP A 116 6.36 10.31 11.52
C ASP A 116 6.28 9.09 10.60
N ASN A 117 7.08 9.12 9.52
CA ASN A 117 7.19 8.01 8.57
C ASN A 117 7.96 6.87 9.22
N GLN A 118 7.45 5.66 9.04
CA GLN A 118 8.01 4.46 9.67
C GLN A 118 8.28 3.41 8.61
N LEU A 119 9.50 2.89 8.60
CA LEU A 119 9.88 1.69 7.87
C LEU A 119 10.56 0.74 8.85
N LYS A 120 10.06 -0.49 8.93
CA LYS A 120 10.59 -1.52 9.80
C LYS A 120 10.90 -2.79 9.01
N ILE A 121 12.15 -3.22 9.08
CA ILE A 121 12.60 -4.48 8.50
C ILE A 121 12.53 -5.56 9.57
N THR A 122 11.70 -6.56 9.35
CA THR A 122 11.51 -7.67 10.30
C THR A 122 12.45 -8.83 10.02
N LYS A 123 12.85 -9.03 8.75
CA LYS A 123 13.81 -10.06 8.36
C LYS A 123 14.56 -9.66 7.09
N ILE A 124 15.88 -9.87 7.08
CA ILE A 124 16.70 -9.97 5.88
C ILE A 124 17.34 -11.35 5.91
N ASP A 125 17.03 -12.17 4.90
CA ASP A 125 17.62 -13.48 4.72
C ASP A 125 18.63 -13.41 3.57
N ALA A 126 19.92 -13.36 3.91
CA ALA A 126 20.99 -13.24 2.92
C ALA A 126 21.23 -14.53 2.13
N GLU A 127 20.82 -15.68 2.67
CA GLU A 127 20.96 -16.98 2.01
C GLU A 127 19.85 -17.16 0.97
N ASN A 128 18.60 -16.99 1.40
CA ASN A 128 17.42 -17.15 0.54
C ASN A 128 17.09 -15.89 -0.29
N LYS A 129 17.87 -14.81 -0.11
CA LYS A 129 17.67 -13.51 -0.74
C LYS A 129 16.25 -12.99 -0.57
N THR A 130 15.75 -13.02 0.67
CA THR A 130 14.41 -12.48 1.01
C THR A 130 14.48 -11.32 1.96
N ILE A 131 13.51 -10.42 1.85
CA ILE A 131 13.34 -9.27 2.74
C ILE A 131 11.87 -9.11 3.11
N THR A 132 11.62 -8.93 4.41
CA THR A 132 10.28 -8.76 4.97
C THR A 132 10.24 -7.51 5.84
N GLY A 133 9.14 -6.77 5.77
CA GLY A 133 8.98 -5.57 6.57
C GLY A 133 7.60 -4.95 6.50
N THR A 134 7.46 -3.84 7.22
CA THR A 134 6.24 -3.05 7.31
C THR A 134 6.55 -1.57 7.14
N PHE A 135 5.58 -0.80 6.66
CA PHE A 135 5.76 0.64 6.50
C PHE A 135 4.48 1.45 6.73
N VAL A 136 4.67 2.70 7.12
CA VAL A 136 3.67 3.77 7.15
C VAL A 136 4.35 5.01 6.58
N VAL A 137 3.85 5.53 5.47
CA VAL A 137 4.43 6.71 4.81
C VAL A 137 3.34 7.69 4.42
N ARG A 138 3.51 8.95 4.81
CA ARG A 138 2.78 10.07 4.23
C ARG A 138 3.67 10.69 3.15
N MET A 139 3.07 10.99 2.02
CA MET A 139 3.74 11.63 0.90
C MET A 139 3.03 12.93 0.58
N VAL A 140 3.80 13.90 0.08
CA VAL A 140 3.31 15.17 -0.45
C VAL A 140 3.53 15.20 -1.95
N ARG A 141 2.58 15.76 -2.67
CA ARG A 141 2.64 15.91 -4.12
C ARG A 141 3.83 16.79 -4.50
N ASP A 142 4.52 16.41 -5.58
CA ASP A 142 5.65 17.19 -6.08
C ASP A 142 5.18 18.60 -6.47
N ALA A 143 5.91 19.62 -6.01
CA ALA A 143 5.62 21.03 -6.27
C ALA A 143 5.60 21.38 -7.77
N ARG A 144 6.28 20.58 -8.60
CA ARG A 144 6.26 20.72 -10.07
C ARG A 144 4.90 20.38 -10.68
N GLN A 145 4.07 19.61 -9.97
CA GLN A 145 2.76 19.18 -10.44
C GLN A 145 1.60 19.91 -9.73
N SER A 146 1.82 20.40 -8.51
CA SER A 146 0.82 21.19 -7.79
C SER A 146 1.44 22.04 -6.67
N SER A 147 0.89 23.23 -6.44
CA SER A 147 1.24 24.08 -5.29
C SER A 147 0.32 23.86 -4.08
N LYS A 148 -0.64 22.95 -4.15
CA LYS A 148 -1.68 22.78 -3.12
C LYS A 148 -1.26 21.85 -1.98
N GLY A 149 -0.12 21.18 -2.10
CA GLY A 149 0.41 20.29 -1.06
C GLY A 149 -0.51 19.09 -0.80
N GLU A 150 -1.12 18.54 -1.84
CA GLU A 150 -1.94 17.33 -1.70
C GLU A 150 -1.11 16.22 -1.06
N THR A 151 -1.74 15.47 -0.15
CA THR A 151 -1.07 14.38 0.56
C THR A 151 -1.67 13.04 0.20
N LEU A 152 -0.85 12.01 0.28
CA LEU A 152 -1.23 10.61 0.13
C LEU A 152 -0.68 9.84 1.33
N LEU A 153 -1.53 9.06 2.01
CA LEU A 153 -1.12 8.23 3.14
C LEU A 153 -1.18 6.74 2.77
N PHE A 154 -0.04 6.08 2.81
CA PHE A 154 0.04 4.62 2.89
C PHE A 154 0.20 4.19 4.35
N LYS A 155 -0.78 3.42 4.85
CA LYS A 155 -0.72 2.81 6.19
C LYS A 155 -0.88 1.30 6.13
N SER A 156 -0.52 0.61 7.21
CA SER A 156 -0.55 -0.86 7.28
C SER A 156 0.19 -1.52 6.11
N GLY A 157 1.27 -0.88 5.66
CA GLY A 157 2.10 -1.38 4.57
C GLY A 157 2.86 -2.62 5.00
N GLN A 158 2.89 -3.63 4.15
CA GLN A 158 3.56 -4.91 4.40
C GLN A 158 4.19 -5.40 3.10
N PHE A 159 5.39 -5.97 3.21
CA PHE A 159 6.03 -6.65 2.09
C PHE A 159 6.80 -7.90 2.54
N ASN A 160 6.86 -8.89 1.66
CA ASN A 160 7.68 -10.08 1.77
C ASN A 160 8.16 -10.49 0.38
N LEU A 161 9.37 -10.06 0.01
CA LEU A 161 9.88 -10.18 -1.36
C LEU A 161 11.21 -10.93 -1.41
N SER A 162 11.44 -11.64 -2.50
CA SER A 162 12.80 -11.98 -2.92
C SER A 162 13.46 -10.74 -3.51
N TYR A 163 14.74 -10.51 -3.19
CA TYR A 163 15.52 -9.43 -3.76
C TYR A 163 16.64 -9.94 -4.67
N ARG A 164 16.95 -9.19 -5.72
CA ARG A 164 18.13 -9.45 -6.56
C ARG A 164 19.31 -8.64 -6.05
N VAL A 165 20.51 -9.16 -6.23
CA VAL A 165 21.73 -8.40 -5.96
C VAL A 165 22.21 -7.76 -7.26
N VAL A 166 22.42 -6.45 -7.24
CA VAL A 166 22.93 -5.66 -8.36
C VAL A 166 24.29 -5.06 -7.97
N ASP A 167 25.19 -4.97 -8.94
CA ASP A 167 26.56 -4.46 -8.77
C ASP A 167 26.64 -2.97 -9.15
#